data_AF-A0A424NCW5-F1
#
_entry.id   AF-A0A424NCW5-F1
#
_cell.length_a   1.000
_cell.length_b   1.000
_cell.length_c   1.000
_cell.angle_alpha   90.00
_cell.angle_beta   90.00
_cell.angle_gamma   90.00
#
_symmetry.space_group_name_H-M   'P 1'
#
loop_
_entity.id
_entity.type
_entity.pdbx_description
1 polymer ?
#
loop_
_entity_poly.entity_id
_entity_poly.type
_entity_poly.pdbx_seq_one_letter_code
_entity_poly.pdbx_strand_id
1 'polypeptide(L)' 'MSDVIAGPIWAARNWSADEGEGSIHDDATAAKLGFRCGTVAGDIHMNQFPPVLVKIFGNEWFERGNLSLNFKNATVDLE' A
#
# COMPACT_ATOMS: atom_id res chain seq x y z
N MET A 1 20.61 9.95 18.50
CA MET A 1 19.79 10.48 17.39
C MET A 1 19.42 9.28 16.55
N SER A 2 18.13 9.04 16.29
CA SER A 2 17.72 8.00 15.36
C SER A 2 18.02 8.48 13.94
N ASP A 3 18.81 7.72 13.19
CA ASP A 3 19.08 8.01 11.78
C ASP A 3 17.77 8.04 10.98
N VAL A 4 17.61 9.06 10.14
CA VAL A 4 16.45 9.17 9.24
C VAL A 4 16.67 8.23 8.06
N ILE A 5 15.73 7.31 7.83
CA ILE A 5 15.71 6.49 6.62
C ILE A 5 14.89 7.24 5.56
N ALA A 6 15.54 7.64 4.47
CA ALA A 6 14.93 8.35 3.35
C ALA A 6 15.45 7.84 2.00
N GLY A 7 14.68 8.03 0.94
CA GLY A 7 14.99 7.64 -0.43
C GLY A 7 13.74 7.16 -1.19
N PRO A 8 13.88 6.75 -2.48
CA PRO A 8 12.84 6.00 -3.16
C PRO A 8 12.85 4.56 -2.62
N ILE A 9 12.11 4.34 -1.54
CA ILE A 9 12.04 3.03 -0.86
C ILE A 9 10.95 2.16 -1.46
N TRP A 10 9.85 2.80 -1.88
CA TRP A 10 8.70 2.15 -2.48
C TRP A 10 7.97 3.13 -3.40
N ALA A 11 7.32 2.61 -4.43
CA ALA A 11 6.40 3.38 -5.27
C ALA A 11 4.98 2.93 -4.99
N ALA A 12 4.16 3.81 -4.42
CA ALA A 12 2.77 3.56 -4.09
C ALA A 12 1.92 3.52 -5.38
N ARG A 13 2.02 2.42 -6.12
CA ARG A 13 1.29 2.20 -7.37
C ARG A 13 0.11 1.29 -7.16
N ASN A 14 -1.02 1.58 -7.79
CA ASN A 14 -2.17 0.68 -7.84
C ASN A 14 -1.87 -0.50 -8.78
N TRP A 15 -1.14 -1.51 -8.29
CA TRP A 15 -0.82 -2.71 -9.05
C TRP A 15 -2.02 -3.62 -9.32
N SER A 16 -3.11 -3.43 -8.60
CA SER A 16 -4.36 -4.16 -8.80
C SER A 16 -5.30 -3.51 -9.81
N ALA A 17 -4.88 -2.43 -10.48
CA ALA A 17 -5.69 -1.74 -11.49
C ALA A 17 -6.09 -2.65 -12.66
N ASP A 18 -5.20 -3.57 -13.04
CA ASP A 18 -5.38 -4.47 -14.18
C ASP A 18 -5.72 -5.92 -13.77
N GLU A 19 -5.85 -6.20 -12.46
CA GLU A 19 -5.97 -7.58 -11.94
C GLU A 19 -7.36 -8.21 -12.13
N GLY A 20 -8.36 -7.46 -12.62
CA GLY A 20 -9.61 -8.05 -13.13
C GLY A 20 -10.81 -7.12 -13.15
N GLU A 21 -11.64 -7.27 -14.19
CA GLU A 21 -12.95 -6.62 -14.27
C GLU A 21 -13.83 -6.99 -13.06
N GLY A 22 -14.43 -5.98 -12.44
CA GLY A 22 -15.35 -6.15 -11.31
C GLY A 22 -14.72 -5.90 -9.93
N SER A 23 -13.42 -5.61 -9.87
CA SER A 23 -12.75 -5.16 -8.65
C SER A 23 -12.87 -3.64 -8.46
N ILE A 24 -13.02 -3.17 -7.22
CA ILE A 24 -12.99 -1.73 -6.86
C ILE A 24 -11.62 -1.07 -7.12
N HIS A 25 -10.61 -1.88 -7.47
CA HIS A 25 -9.27 -1.41 -7.83
C HIS A 25 -9.16 -0.99 -9.30
N ASP A 26 -10.11 -1.39 -10.15
CA ASP A 26 -10.24 -0.96 -11.55
C ASP A 26 -11.09 0.31 -11.66
N ASP A 27 -10.68 1.25 -12.53
CA ASP A 27 -11.34 2.54 -12.72
C ASP A 27 -12.81 2.42 -13.16
N ALA A 28 -13.12 1.51 -14.07
CA ALA A 28 -14.45 1.35 -14.63
C ALA A 28 -15.44 0.79 -13.61
N THR A 29 -15.04 -0.18 -12.80
CA THR A 29 -15.89 -0.68 -11.70
C THR A 29 -15.99 0.33 -10.57
N ALA A 30 -14.88 0.96 -10.17
CA ALA A 30 -14.87 1.97 -9.13
C ALA A 30 -15.83 3.14 -9.46
N ALA A 31 -15.82 3.61 -10.71
CA ALA A 31 -16.74 4.65 -11.18
C ALA A 31 -18.22 4.23 -11.09
N LYS A 32 -18.56 2.96 -11.43
CA LYS A 32 -19.93 2.42 -11.28
C LYS A 32 -20.38 2.39 -9.82
N LEU A 33 -19.44 2.27 -8.88
CA LEU A 33 -19.68 2.26 -7.44
C LEU A 33 -19.65 3.67 -6.81
N GLY A 34 -19.39 4.72 -7.59
CA GLY A 34 -19.37 6.10 -7.12
C GLY A 34 -18.02 6.57 -6.56
N PHE A 35 -16.94 5.83 -6.78
CA PHE A 35 -15.59 6.26 -6.46
C PHE A 35 -15.01 7.13 -7.58
N ARG A 36 -14.02 7.97 -7.25
CA ARG A 36 -13.35 8.86 -8.22
C ARG A 36 -12.58 8.09 -9.30
N CYS A 37 -11.91 7.01 -8.92
CA CYS A 37 -11.20 6.07 -9.78
C CYS A 37 -10.86 4.82 -8.96
N GLY A 38 -10.14 3.88 -9.55
CA GLY A 38 -9.67 2.63 -8.94
C GLY A 38 -8.99 2.91 -7.61
N THR A 39 -9.51 2.28 -6.56
CA THR A 39 -8.99 2.46 -5.21
C THR A 39 -7.72 1.63 -5.03
N VAL A 40 -6.72 2.14 -4.32
CA VAL A 40 -5.51 1.36 -4.02
C VAL A 40 -5.83 0.32 -2.94
N ALA A 41 -5.40 -0.92 -3.17
CA ALA A 41 -5.62 -2.00 -2.22
C ALA A 41 -4.83 -1.81 -0.90
N GLY A 42 -5.39 -2.26 0.21
CA GLY A 42 -4.80 -2.06 1.54
C GLY A 42 -3.45 -2.76 1.73
N ASP A 43 -3.25 -3.90 1.08
CA ASP A 43 -1.98 -4.64 1.05
C ASP A 43 -0.88 -3.88 0.28
N ILE A 44 -1.22 -3.15 -0.78
CA ILE A 44 -0.29 -2.24 -1.46
C ILE A 44 0.20 -1.15 -0.51
N HIS A 45 -0.69 -0.58 0.31
CA HIS A 45 -0.28 0.35 1.37
C HIS A 45 0.62 -0.34 2.42
N MET A 46 0.30 -1.58 2.80
CA MET A 46 1.11 -2.35 3.74
C MET A 46 2.53 -2.60 3.21
N ASN A 47 2.69 -2.84 1.92
CA ASN A 47 3.98 -3.16 1.30
C ASN A 47 5.01 -2.02 1.32
N GLN A 48 4.60 -0.80 1.67
CA GLN A 48 5.50 0.35 1.88
C GLN A 48 6.42 0.18 3.09
N PHE A 49 6.00 -0.60 4.09
CA PHE A 49 6.67 -0.69 5.39
C PHE A 49 7.77 -1.76 5.46
N PRO A 50 7.61 -2.99 4.92
CA PRO A 50 8.60 -4.05 5.02
C PRO A 50 10.04 -3.63 4.65
N PRO A 51 10.30 -2.87 3.57
CA PRO A 51 11.67 -2.46 3.24
C PRO A 51 12.35 -1.64 4.36
N VAL A 52 11.59 -0.79 5.05
CA VAL A 52 12.08 0.03 6.18
C VAL A 52 12.21 -0.83 7.44
N LEU A 53 11.20 -1.66 7.73
CA LEU A 53 11.16 -2.49 8.92
C LEU A 53 12.28 -3.53 8.93
N VAL A 54 12.54 -4.19 7.80
CA VAL A 54 13.68 -5.12 7.65
C VAL A 54 15.00 -4.38 7.77
N LYS A 55 15.11 -3.14 7.28
CA LYS A 55 16.32 -2.33 7.43
C LYS A 55 16.61 -1.97 8.89
N ILE A 56 15.58 -1.74 9.70
CA ILE A 56 15.73 -1.36 11.12
C ILE A 56 15.94 -2.59 12.01
N PHE A 57 15.13 -3.64 11.81
CA PHE A 57 15.01 -4.76 12.74
C PHE A 57 15.61 -6.07 12.20
N GLY A 58 16.05 -6.11 10.94
CA GLY A 58 16.60 -7.31 10.32
C GLY A 58 15.61 -8.48 10.33
N ASN A 59 16.12 -9.70 10.53
CA ASN A 59 15.31 -10.92 10.54
C ASN A 59 14.33 -11.00 11.71
N GLU A 60 14.61 -10.33 12.84
CA GLU A 60 13.73 -10.33 14.01
C GLU A 60 12.34 -9.76 13.69
N TRP A 61 12.25 -8.89 12.67
CA TRP A 61 10.96 -8.42 12.14
C TRP A 61 10.07 -9.58 11.68
N PHE A 62 10.62 -10.56 10.96
CA PHE A 62 9.84 -11.70 10.48
C PHE A 62 9.48 -12.69 11.60
N GLU A 63 10.29 -12.75 12.65
CA GLU A 63 10.09 -13.68 13.76
C GLU A 63 9.09 -13.16 14.80
N ARG A 64 9.09 -11.84 15.04
CA ARG A 64 8.37 -11.21 16.18
C ARG A 64 7.64 -9.92 15.84
N GLY A 65 7.78 -9.42 14.62
CA GLY A 65 7.17 -8.18 14.19
C GLY A 65 5.65 -8.30 14.05
N ASN A 66 4.95 -7.19 14.32
CA ASN A 66 3.54 -7.03 14.00
C ASN A 66 3.30 -5.63 13.47
N LEU A 67 2.45 -5.52 12.45
CA LEU A 67 2.02 -4.25 11.87
C LEU A 67 0.50 -4.26 11.83
N SER A 68 -0.12 -3.23 12.44
CA SER A 68 -1.55 -3.01 12.38
C SER A 68 -1.82 -1.70 11.68
N LEU A 69 -2.63 -1.73 10.63
CA LEU A 69 -3.02 -0.56 9.85
C LEU A 69 -4.54 -0.40 9.88
N ASN A 70 -5.00 0.84 10.01
CA ASN A 70 -6.41 1.18 9.91
C ASN A 70 -6.58 2.20 8.79
N PHE A 71 -7.17 1.77 7.67
CA PHE A 71 -7.39 2.62 6.51
C PHE A 71 -8.64 3.46 6.71
N LYS A 72 -8.46 4.79 6.76
CA LYS A 72 -9.56 5.74 6.99
C LYS A 72 -10.23 6.22 5.72
N ASN A 73 -9.48 6.26 4.62
CA ASN A 73 -9.94 6.77 3.34
C ASN A 73 -9.44 5.85 2.24
N ALA A 74 -10.23 5.71 1.18
CA ALA A 74 -9.73 5.17 -0.08
C ALA A 74 -8.79 6.19 -0.72
N THR A 75 -7.68 5.70 -1.28
CA THR A 75 -6.73 6.51 -2.04
C THR A 75 -6.70 6.06 -3.49
N VAL A 76 -6.07 6.87 -4.33
CA VAL A 76 -5.92 6.61 -5.76
C VAL A 76 -4.44 6.49 -6.14
N ASP A 77 -4.15 6.02 -7.35
CA ASP A 77 -2.75 5.87 -7.81
C ASP A 77 -1.97 7.19 -7.68
N LEU A 78 -0.79 7.13 -7.06
CA LEU A 78 0.12 8.27 -6.83
C LEU A 78 -0.41 9.44 -5.98
N GLU A 79 -1.44 9.24 -5.15
CA GLU A 79 -1.88 10.23 -4.17
C GLU A 79 -0.97 10.34 -2.93
#